data_AF-A0A1T3NNK3-F1
#
_entry.id   AF-A0A1T3NNK3-F1
#
_cell.length_a   1.000
_cell.length_b   1.000
_cell.length_c   1.000
_cell.angle_alpha   90.00
_cell.angle_beta   90.00
_cell.angle_gamma   90.00
#
_symmetry.space_group_name_H-M   'P 1'
#
loop_
_entity.id
_entity.type
_entity.pdbx_description
1 polymer ?
#
loop_
_entity_poly.entity_id
_entity_poly.type
_entity_poly.pdbx_seq_one_letter_code
_entity_poly.pdbx_strand_id
1 'polypeptide(L)'
;MFNLGLVAGMMVGPKAFADANAQPVGTGPYILDTGHTTRGDRYTYTRNPRYRAPAAYPFDKVVIKAIPDTNARTTALLTGQADAGIGAPARMDAAKQAGLTVTRQPGQVTGLWLVDRDGKIAPPLKDARVRQAINHAVDGPGILKAIMAGVGTPTTQMFAAGSPRTTRSWTASTPTTRRAPSSCSPKPASPTASSSACPARTPSCPRSTRCWRSS
;
A
#
# COMPACT_ATOMS: atom_id res chain seq x y z
N MET A 1 9.75 17.35 -8.21
CA MET A 1 9.54 16.80 -9.57
C MET A 1 8.05 16.54 -9.74
N PHE A 2 7.34 17.41 -10.47
CA PHE A 2 5.90 17.24 -10.71
C PHE A 2 5.71 16.28 -11.88
N ASN A 3 4.97 15.19 -11.65
CA ASN A 3 4.68 14.20 -12.67
C ASN A 3 3.46 14.65 -13.48
N LEU A 4 3.70 15.12 -14.71
CA LEU A 4 2.66 15.59 -15.64
C LEU A 4 1.87 14.44 -16.28
N GLY A 5 2.27 13.18 -16.09
CA GLY A 5 1.48 12.01 -16.53
C GLY A 5 0.36 11.64 -15.56
N LEU A 6 0.28 12.29 -14.40
CA LEU A 6 -0.77 12.12 -13.41
C LEU A 6 -1.73 13.31 -13.43
N VAL A 7 -2.63 13.38 -12.44
CA VAL A 7 -3.69 14.40 -12.33
C VAL A 7 -3.16 15.84 -12.48
N ALA A 8 -1.91 16.09 -12.07
CA ALA A 8 -1.25 17.39 -12.18
C ALA A 8 -1.02 17.88 -13.63
N GLY A 9 -1.08 17.00 -14.64
CA GLY A 9 -0.98 17.37 -16.05
C GLY A 9 -2.31 17.35 -16.81
N MET A 10 -3.45 17.21 -16.12
CA MET A 10 -4.75 17.26 -16.78
C MET A 10 -5.03 18.68 -17.31
N MET A 11 -5.46 18.76 -18.56
CA MET A 11 -5.78 20.04 -19.21
C MET A 11 -7.19 20.48 -18.83
N VAL A 12 -7.28 21.60 -18.13
CA VAL A 12 -8.54 22.23 -17.70
C VAL A 12 -8.72 23.54 -18.47
N GLY A 13 -9.95 23.84 -18.89
CA GLY A 13 -10.27 25.10 -19.56
C GLY A 13 -9.92 26.31 -18.69
N PRO A 14 -9.38 27.42 -19.25
CA PRO A 14 -8.88 28.55 -18.47
C PRO A 14 -9.90 29.14 -17.51
N LYS A 15 -11.18 29.18 -17.92
CA LYS A 15 -12.30 29.67 -17.11
C LYS A 15 -12.66 28.75 -15.94
N ALA A 16 -12.53 27.43 -16.12
CA ALA A 16 -12.81 26.45 -15.07
C ALA A 16 -11.65 26.29 -14.09
N PHE A 17 -10.44 26.70 -14.47
CA PHE A 17 -9.29 26.69 -13.56
C PHE A 17 -9.39 27.76 -12.46
N ALA A 18 -10.01 28.91 -12.76
CA ALA A 18 -10.19 30.00 -11.81
C ALA A 18 -11.14 29.64 -10.65
N ASP A 19 -12.10 28.74 -10.90
CA ASP A 19 -13.03 28.22 -9.90
C ASP A 19 -12.88 26.69 -9.77
N ALA A 20 -11.93 26.25 -8.93
CA ALA A 20 -11.68 24.82 -8.69
C ALA A 20 -12.92 24.06 -8.13
N ASN A 21 -13.90 24.78 -7.59
CA ASN A 21 -15.17 24.23 -7.11
C ASN A 21 -16.26 24.17 -8.18
N ALA A 22 -16.05 24.79 -9.35
CA ALA A 22 -17.01 24.84 -10.43
C ALA A 22 -16.66 23.81 -11.50
N GLN A 23 -17.64 22.97 -11.81
CA GLN A 23 -17.79 22.19 -13.04
C GLN A 23 -16.49 21.93 -13.84
N PRO A 24 -15.88 20.73 -13.73
CA PRO A 24 -14.65 20.44 -14.44
C PRO A 24 -14.89 20.49 -15.95
N VAL A 25 -14.30 21.50 -16.61
CA VAL A 25 -14.28 21.60 -18.08
C VAL A 25 -12.93 21.08 -18.57
N GLY A 26 -12.92 19.86 -19.09
CA GLY A 26 -11.73 19.22 -19.67
C GLY A 26 -11.94 18.77 -21.12
N THR A 27 -10.90 18.20 -21.74
CA THR A 27 -10.92 17.69 -23.12
C THR A 27 -11.28 16.19 -23.20
N GLY A 28 -11.87 15.64 -22.13
CA GLY A 28 -12.18 14.22 -22.00
C GLY A 28 -13.38 13.75 -22.84
N PRO A 29 -13.59 12.42 -22.93
CA PRO A 29 -14.70 11.81 -23.66
C PRO A 29 -16.08 12.01 -23.00
N TYR A 30 -16.11 12.44 -21.74
CA TYR A 30 -17.33 12.63 -20.97
C TYR A 30 -17.36 13.99 -20.28
N ILE A 31 -18.56 14.55 -20.14
CA ILE A 31 -18.86 15.84 -19.51
C ILE A 31 -19.61 15.55 -18.20
N LEU A 32 -19.25 16.22 -17.11
CA LEU A 32 -19.95 16.08 -15.84
C LEU A 32 -21.35 16.68 -15.95
N ASP A 33 -22.38 15.89 -15.67
CA ASP A 33 -23.75 16.33 -15.53
C ASP A 33 -23.98 16.77 -14.09
N THR A 34 -24.00 18.09 -13.87
CA THR A 34 -24.20 18.67 -12.54
C THR A 34 -25.60 18.49 -11.99
N GLY A 35 -26.62 18.33 -12.84
CA GLY A 35 -28.00 18.15 -12.40
C GLY A 35 -28.22 16.77 -11.77
N HIS A 36 -27.49 15.76 -12.24
CA HIS A 36 -27.58 14.39 -11.75
C HIS A 36 -26.37 13.95 -10.91
N THR A 37 -25.55 14.90 -10.45
CA THR A 37 -24.38 14.66 -9.60
C THR A 37 -24.68 15.08 -8.16
N THR A 38 -24.45 14.17 -7.22
CA THR A 38 -24.51 14.43 -5.79
C THR A 38 -23.11 14.26 -5.23
N ARG A 39 -22.48 15.37 -4.82
CA ARG A 39 -21.11 15.35 -4.27
C ARG A 39 -21.02 14.36 -3.10
N GLY A 40 -20.02 13.49 -3.16
CA GLY A 40 -19.78 12.47 -2.13
C GLY A 40 -20.62 11.18 -2.28
N ASP A 41 -21.59 11.13 -3.21
CA ASP A 41 -22.43 9.95 -3.44
C ASP A 41 -22.33 9.45 -4.89
N ARG A 42 -22.71 10.28 -5.87
CA ARG A 42 -22.71 9.89 -7.29
C ARG A 42 -22.24 11.03 -8.19
N TYR A 43 -21.40 10.68 -9.14
CA TYR A 43 -20.95 11.59 -10.21
C TYR A 43 -21.45 11.05 -11.53
N THR A 44 -22.35 11.80 -12.16
CA THR A 44 -22.95 11.42 -13.43
C THR A 44 -22.23 12.13 -14.55
N TYR A 45 -21.86 11.39 -15.58
CA TYR A 45 -21.20 11.92 -16.76
C TYR A 45 -21.98 11.53 -18.01
N THR A 46 -22.09 12.48 -18.95
CA THR A 46 -22.70 12.28 -20.27
C THR A 46 -21.64 12.36 -21.36
N ARG A 47 -21.86 11.66 -22.47
CA ARG A 47 -20.92 11.63 -23.60
C ARG A 47 -20.64 13.04 -24.12
N ASN A 48 -19.37 13.35 -24.37
CA ASN A 48 -18.94 14.57 -25.06
C ASN A 48 -19.05 14.37 -26.59
N PRO A 49 -20.00 15.02 -27.29
CA PRO A 49 -20.15 14.87 -28.74
C PRO A 49 -18.96 15.47 -29.53
N ARG A 50 -18.15 16.33 -28.90
CA ARG A 50 -16.98 16.98 -29.52
C ARG A 50 -15.68 16.23 -29.29
N TYR A 51 -15.73 15.05 -28.67
CA TYR A 51 -14.52 14.28 -28.40
C TYR A 51 -13.94 13.68 -29.69
N ARG A 52 -12.62 13.79 -29.87
CA ARG A 52 -11.89 13.38 -31.08
C ARG A 52 -11.97 11.90 -31.43
N ALA A 53 -12.31 11.02 -30.48
CA ALA A 53 -12.35 9.57 -30.69
C ALA A 53 -13.61 8.95 -30.04
N PRO A 54 -14.82 9.23 -30.58
CA PRO A 54 -16.08 8.85 -29.95
C PRO A 54 -16.30 7.32 -29.96
N ALA A 55 -15.79 6.62 -30.98
CA ALA A 55 -15.93 5.17 -31.13
C ALA A 55 -15.22 4.37 -30.02
N ALA A 56 -14.19 4.94 -29.37
CA ALA A 56 -13.46 4.27 -28.29
C ALA A 56 -14.23 4.24 -26.96
N TYR A 57 -15.33 4.98 -26.84
CA TYR A 57 -16.07 5.16 -25.59
C TYR A 57 -17.56 4.92 -25.84
N PRO A 58 -18.05 3.68 -25.89
CA PRO A 58 -19.39 3.37 -26.41
C PRO A 58 -20.55 3.72 -25.46
N PHE A 59 -20.30 4.14 -24.22
CA PHE A 59 -21.36 4.48 -23.27
C PHE A 59 -21.87 5.90 -23.43
N ASP A 60 -23.18 6.10 -23.38
CA ASP A 60 -23.81 7.44 -23.44
C ASP A 60 -23.80 8.13 -22.08
N LYS A 61 -23.89 7.34 -21.01
CA LYS A 61 -23.90 7.81 -19.62
C LYS A 61 -23.01 6.91 -18.76
N VAL A 62 -22.18 7.53 -17.94
CA VAL A 62 -21.32 6.85 -16.95
C VAL A 62 -21.65 7.40 -15.58
N VAL A 63 -21.95 6.53 -14.62
CA VAL A 63 -22.25 6.92 -13.24
C VAL A 63 -21.18 6.34 -12.33
N ILE A 64 -20.42 7.20 -11.68
CA ILE A 64 -19.42 6.81 -10.69
C ILE A 64 -20.02 6.98 -9.31
N LYS A 65 -20.27 5.86 -8.62
CA LYS A 65 -20.73 5.86 -7.22
C LYS A 65 -19.52 5.88 -6.27
N ALA A 66 -19.55 6.78 -5.30
CA ALA A 66 -18.54 6.91 -4.27
C ALA A 66 -18.86 5.96 -3.10
N ILE A 67 -18.37 4.72 -3.21
CA ILE A 67 -18.50 3.70 -2.17
C ILE A 67 -17.10 3.51 -1.53
N PRO A 68 -16.83 4.13 -0.37
CA PRO A 68 -15.49 4.09 0.23
C PRO A 68 -15.14 2.68 0.74
N ASP A 69 -16.11 1.96 1.29
CA ASP A 69 -15.91 0.61 1.81
C ASP A 69 -15.77 -0.42 0.68
N THR A 70 -14.66 -1.16 0.69
CA THR A 70 -14.36 -2.15 -0.35
C THR A 70 -15.29 -3.35 -0.32
N ASN A 71 -15.83 -3.72 0.84
CA ASN A 71 -16.74 -4.86 0.97
C ASN A 71 -18.11 -4.54 0.38
N ALA A 72 -18.66 -3.38 0.70
CA ALA A 72 -19.89 -2.84 0.12
C ALA A 72 -19.77 -2.72 -1.40
N ARG A 73 -18.61 -2.26 -1.90
CA ARG A 73 -18.34 -2.16 -3.33
C ARG A 73 -18.34 -3.54 -4.01
N THR A 74 -17.76 -4.57 -3.40
CA THR A 74 -17.85 -5.94 -3.92
C THR A 74 -19.28 -6.48 -3.88
N THR A 75 -20.06 -6.20 -2.84
CA THR A 75 -21.48 -6.58 -2.80
C THR A 75 -22.29 -5.88 -3.91
N ALA A 76 -22.01 -4.61 -4.19
CA ALA A 76 -22.66 -3.90 -5.30
C ALA A 76 -22.33 -4.54 -6.67
N LEU A 77 -21.09 -5.02 -6.87
CA LEU A 77 -20.71 -5.76 -8.07
C LEU A 77 -21.42 -7.13 -8.15
N LEU A 78 -21.48 -7.87 -7.04
CA LEU A 78 -22.13 -9.18 -6.97
C LEU A 78 -23.66 -9.11 -7.21
N THR A 79 -24.29 -8.01 -6.81
CA THR A 79 -25.73 -7.78 -6.96
C THR A 79 -26.10 -7.13 -8.30
N GLY A 80 -25.11 -6.78 -9.13
CA GLY A 80 -25.33 -6.06 -10.39
C GLY A 80 -25.71 -4.58 -10.23
N GLN A 81 -25.55 -4.00 -9.03
CA GLN A 81 -25.75 -2.56 -8.81
C GLN A 81 -24.60 -1.69 -9.36
N ALA A 82 -23.48 -2.32 -9.70
CA ALA A 82 -22.34 -1.73 -10.37
C ALA A 82 -21.80 -2.72 -11.41
N ASP A 83 -21.46 -2.22 -12.60
CA ASP A 83 -20.95 -3.06 -13.71
C ASP A 83 -19.44 -3.32 -13.59
N ALA A 84 -18.69 -2.36 -13.07
CA ALA A 84 -17.24 -2.42 -12.92
C ALA A 84 -16.76 -1.65 -11.70
N GLY A 85 -15.68 -2.13 -11.08
CA GLY A 85 -15.09 -1.46 -9.94
C GLY A 85 -13.94 -2.25 -9.34
N ILE A 86 -13.23 -1.61 -8.43
CA ILE A 86 -12.22 -2.27 -7.61
C ILE A 86 -12.98 -3.07 -6.54
N GLY A 87 -12.60 -4.30 -6.22
CA GLY A 87 -13.23 -5.06 -5.13
C GLY A 87 -12.30 -5.28 -3.93
N ALA A 88 -12.84 -5.84 -2.84
CA ALA A 88 -12.06 -6.30 -1.71
C ALA A 88 -11.21 -7.54 -2.09
N PRO A 89 -9.88 -7.55 -1.86
CA PRO A 89 -9.01 -8.67 -2.22
C PRO A 89 -9.49 -10.03 -1.68
N ALA A 90 -9.96 -10.06 -0.44
CA ALA A 90 -10.45 -11.26 0.23
C ALA A 90 -11.72 -11.87 -0.39
N ARG A 91 -12.47 -11.10 -1.18
CA ARG A 91 -13.74 -11.54 -1.81
C ARG A 91 -13.60 -11.83 -3.31
N MET A 92 -12.39 -11.76 -3.85
CA MET A 92 -12.14 -11.95 -5.28
C MET A 92 -12.50 -13.36 -5.77
N ASP A 93 -12.31 -14.40 -4.95
CA ASP A 93 -12.63 -15.77 -5.35
C ASP A 93 -14.15 -16.01 -5.35
N ALA A 94 -14.86 -15.46 -4.37
CA ALA A 94 -16.32 -15.45 -4.36
C ALA A 94 -16.89 -14.67 -5.56
N ALA A 95 -16.28 -13.55 -5.95
CA ALA A 95 -16.66 -12.80 -7.15
C ALA A 95 -16.50 -13.62 -8.43
N LYS A 96 -15.40 -14.38 -8.57
CA LYS A 96 -15.21 -15.30 -9.70
C LYS A 96 -16.25 -16.42 -9.71
N GLN A 97 -16.55 -17.01 -8.56
CA GLN A 97 -17.57 -18.05 -8.43
C GLN A 97 -18.97 -17.55 -8.78
N ALA A 98 -19.25 -16.27 -8.53
CA ALA A 98 -20.48 -15.60 -8.94
C ALA A 98 -20.52 -15.21 -10.43
N GLY A 99 -19.52 -15.60 -11.22
CA GLY A 99 -19.46 -15.34 -12.66
C GLY A 99 -18.88 -13.98 -13.05
N LEU A 100 -18.33 -13.20 -12.11
CA LEU A 100 -17.67 -11.93 -12.44
C LEU A 100 -16.27 -12.16 -13.01
N THR A 101 -15.90 -11.35 -14.00
CA THR A 101 -14.53 -11.32 -14.52
C THR A 101 -13.63 -10.57 -13.55
N VAL A 102 -12.67 -11.29 -12.95
CA VAL A 102 -11.70 -10.70 -12.02
C VAL A 102 -10.31 -10.62 -12.66
N THR A 103 -9.88 -9.40 -12.96
CA THR A 103 -8.54 -9.09 -13.46
C THR A 103 -7.62 -8.67 -12.32
N ARG A 104 -6.43 -9.25 -12.24
CA ARG A 104 -5.38 -8.84 -11.30
C ARG A 104 -4.24 -8.22 -12.08
N GLN A 105 -3.89 -6.96 -11.77
CA GLN A 105 -2.76 -6.27 -12.38
C GLN A 105 -1.81 -5.75 -11.30
N PRO A 106 -0.49 -6.04 -11.39
CA PRO A 106 0.51 -5.44 -10.53
C PRO A 106 0.71 -3.97 -10.93
N GLY A 107 -0.15 -3.08 -10.41
CA GLY A 107 -0.14 -1.66 -10.75
C GLY A 107 0.34 -0.73 -9.64
N GLN A 108 0.38 -1.21 -8.39
CA GLN A 108 0.63 -0.37 -7.22
C GLN A 108 1.63 -1.02 -6.29
N VAL A 109 2.49 -0.18 -5.69
CA VAL A 109 3.39 -0.56 -4.60
C VAL A 109 2.89 0.11 -3.34
N THR A 110 2.50 -0.71 -2.37
CA THR A 110 2.13 -0.25 -1.04
C THR A 110 3.29 -0.52 -0.10
N GLY A 111 3.73 0.50 0.64
CA GLY A 111 4.87 0.38 1.54
C GLY A 111 5.00 1.58 2.46
N LEU A 112 5.99 1.52 3.34
CA LEU A 112 6.31 2.60 4.25
C LEU A 112 7.18 3.64 3.54
N TRP A 113 6.70 4.89 3.51
CA TRP A 113 7.39 6.01 2.87
C TRP A 113 8.08 6.87 3.92
N LEU A 114 9.41 6.76 4.02
CA LEU A 114 10.23 7.65 4.84
C LEU A 114 10.58 8.91 4.03
N VAL A 115 9.75 9.94 4.18
CA VAL A 115 9.85 11.20 3.42
C VAL A 115 10.96 12.11 3.94
N ASP A 116 11.14 12.18 5.26
CA ASP A 116 12.23 12.97 5.88
C ASP A 116 13.55 12.19 5.87
N ARG A 117 14.24 12.20 4.73
CA ARG A 117 15.55 11.55 4.57
C ARG A 117 16.72 12.39 5.06
N ASP A 118 16.52 13.71 5.12
CA ASP A 118 17.53 14.65 5.60
C ASP A 118 17.56 14.75 7.14
N GLY A 119 16.53 14.21 7.81
CA GLY A 119 16.40 14.20 9.27
C GLY A 119 16.06 15.58 9.83
N LYS A 120 15.31 16.41 9.08
CA LYS A 120 14.92 17.75 9.50
C LYS A 120 13.82 17.74 10.57
N ILE A 121 12.94 16.74 10.52
CA ILE A 121 11.85 16.52 11.48
C ILE A 121 12.24 15.42 12.46
N ALA A 122 12.83 14.33 11.96
CA ALA A 122 13.31 13.20 12.74
C ALA A 122 14.81 12.98 12.50
N PRO A 123 15.69 13.60 13.31
CA PRO A 123 17.15 13.50 13.16
C PRO A 123 17.70 12.07 13.01
N PRO A 124 17.14 11.03 13.70
CA PRO A 124 17.61 9.66 13.53
C PRO A 124 17.42 9.10 12.12
N LEU A 125 16.44 9.60 11.35
CA LEU A 125 16.19 9.13 9.98
C LEU A 125 17.26 9.56 8.98
N LYS A 126 18.17 10.47 9.35
CA LYS A 126 19.33 10.85 8.52
C LYS A 126 20.28 9.67 8.31
N ASP A 127 20.47 8.83 9.33
CA ASP A 127 21.32 7.64 9.25
C ASP A 127 20.63 6.52 8.45
N ALA A 128 21.30 6.03 7.40
CA ALA A 128 20.80 4.94 6.56
C ALA A 128 20.56 3.64 7.35
N ARG A 129 21.34 3.38 8.40
CA ARG A 129 21.22 2.17 9.24
C ARG A 129 19.91 2.15 10.01
N VAL A 130 19.42 3.31 10.44
CA VAL A 130 18.11 3.44 11.11
C VAL A 130 16.99 3.10 10.13
N ARG A 131 17.08 3.60 8.89
CA ARG A 131 16.09 3.28 7.85
C ARG A 131 16.10 1.80 7.47
N GLN A 132 17.27 1.18 7.42
CA GLN A 132 17.41 -0.28 7.20
C GLN A 132 16.81 -1.07 8.36
N ALA A 133 17.07 -0.69 9.60
CA ALA A 133 16.49 -1.34 10.77
C ALA A 133 14.95 -1.29 10.77
N ILE A 134 14.37 -0.13 10.42
CA ILE A 134 12.91 0.03 10.25
C ILE A 134 12.40 -0.92 9.16
N ASN A 135 13.09 -1.01 8.03
CA ASN A 135 12.70 -1.91 6.94
C ASN A 135 12.70 -3.39 7.37
N HIS A 136 13.67 -3.81 8.19
CA HIS A 136 13.72 -5.17 8.73
C HIS A 136 12.69 -5.45 9.83
N ALA A 137 12.22 -4.41 10.53
CA ALA A 137 11.19 -4.54 11.56
C ALA A 137 9.78 -4.74 10.98
N VAL A 138 9.55 -4.38 9.72
CA VAL A 138 8.26 -4.51 9.05
C VAL A 138 8.13 -5.91 8.44
N ASP A 139 7.19 -6.71 8.97
CA ASP A 139 6.83 -8.01 8.41
C ASP A 139 5.89 -7.85 7.19
N GLY A 140 6.48 -7.58 6.03
CA GLY A 140 5.77 -7.49 4.76
C GLY A 140 4.94 -8.75 4.42
N PRO A 141 5.51 -9.97 4.51
CA PRO A 141 4.76 -11.21 4.30
C PRO A 141 3.56 -11.39 5.24
N GLY A 142 3.73 -11.10 6.54
CA GLY A 142 2.65 -11.17 7.52
C GLY A 142 1.52 -10.19 7.20
N ILE A 143 1.87 -8.94 6.87
CA ILE A 143 0.91 -7.91 6.45
C ILE A 143 0.16 -8.34 5.19
N LEU A 144 0.85 -8.88 4.19
CA LEU A 144 0.23 -9.35 2.96
C LEU A 144 -0.78 -10.47 3.23
N LYS A 145 -0.43 -11.43 4.10
CA LYS A 145 -1.32 -12.52 4.48
C LYS A 145 -2.55 -12.02 5.25
N ALA A 146 -2.34 -11.15 6.23
CA ALA A 146 -3.40 -10.69 7.12
C ALA A 146 -4.36 -9.69 6.49
N ILE A 147 -3.84 -8.70 5.74
CA ILE A 147 -4.64 -7.57 5.22
C ILE A 147 -5.04 -7.79 3.77
N MET A 148 -4.11 -8.24 2.93
CA MET A 148 -4.34 -8.40 1.49
C MET A 148 -4.84 -9.80 1.13
N ALA A 149 -5.11 -10.67 2.11
CA ALA A 149 -5.52 -12.06 1.92
C ALA A 149 -4.56 -12.85 1.01
N GLY A 150 -3.25 -12.55 1.08
CA GLY A 150 -2.23 -13.17 0.22
C GLY A 150 -2.24 -12.66 -1.23
N VAL A 151 -3.07 -11.67 -1.57
CA VAL A 151 -3.15 -11.10 -2.92
C VAL A 151 -2.08 -10.02 -3.10
N GLY A 152 -0.93 -10.42 -3.60
CA GLY A 152 0.17 -9.53 -3.94
C GLY A 152 1.51 -10.25 -3.93
N THR A 153 2.58 -9.50 -4.15
CA THR A 153 3.95 -10.02 -4.07
C THR A 153 4.74 -9.14 -3.12
N PRO A 154 5.31 -9.69 -2.03
CA PRO A 154 6.22 -8.93 -1.18
C PRO A 154 7.36 -8.37 -2.02
N THR A 155 7.66 -7.09 -1.85
CA THR A 155 8.74 -6.44 -2.60
C THR A 155 9.48 -5.45 -1.72
N THR A 156 10.78 -5.35 -1.95
CA THR A 156 11.71 -4.45 -1.25
C THR A 156 12.10 -3.25 -2.12
N GLN A 157 11.55 -3.16 -3.32
CA GLN A 157 11.83 -2.09 -4.28
C GLN A 157 10.59 -1.22 -4.50
N MET A 158 10.82 0.01 -4.99
CA MET A 158 9.75 0.99 -5.23
C MET A 158 8.90 0.70 -6.47
N PHE A 159 9.28 -0.29 -7.28
CA PHE A 159 8.63 -0.63 -8.52
C PHE A 159 7.80 -1.91 -8.39
N ALA A 160 6.60 -1.90 -8.97
CA ALA A 160 5.75 -3.07 -9.02
C ALA A 160 6.46 -4.20 -9.75
N ALA A 161 6.32 -5.42 -9.22
CA ALA A 161 6.91 -6.62 -9.83
C ALA A 161 6.43 -6.77 -11.28
N GLY A 162 7.38 -6.93 -12.20
CA GLY A 162 7.11 -7.03 -13.65
C GLY A 162 7.20 -5.71 -14.42
N SER A 163 7.38 -4.57 -13.74
CA SER A 163 7.69 -3.31 -14.45
C SER A 163 9.12 -3.34 -15.02
N PRO A 164 9.40 -2.67 -16.16
CA PRO A 164 10.73 -2.68 -16.80
C PRO A 164 11.87 -2.16 -15.90
N ARG A 165 11.55 -1.41 -14.84
CA ARG A 165 12.52 -0.87 -13.88
C ARG A 165 12.76 -1.75 -12.65
N THR A 166 12.12 -2.92 -12.60
CA THR A 166 12.32 -3.90 -11.53
C THR A 166 13.72 -4.49 -11.62
N THR A 167 14.51 -4.39 -10.55
CA THR A 167 15.84 -5.03 -10.49
C THR A 167 15.74 -6.38 -9.79
N ARG A 168 16.08 -7.46 -10.51
CA ARG A 168 15.92 -8.86 -10.04
C ARG A 168 16.73 -9.19 -8.78
N SER A 169 17.82 -8.48 -8.52
CA SER A 169 18.70 -8.73 -7.36
C SER A 169 18.08 -8.30 -6.02
N TRP A 170 17.17 -7.33 -6.02
CA TRP A 170 16.56 -6.81 -4.78
C TRP A 170 15.32 -7.60 -4.37
N THR A 171 14.64 -8.25 -5.32
CA THR A 171 13.50 -9.15 -5.06
C THR A 171 13.88 -10.45 -4.38
N ALA A 172 15.15 -10.87 -4.44
CA ALA A 172 15.61 -12.14 -3.88
C ALA A 172 16.05 -12.05 -2.40
N SER A 173 16.24 -10.84 -1.87
CA SER A 173 16.83 -10.64 -0.53
C SER A 173 15.80 -10.54 0.58
N THR A 174 14.58 -11.07 0.43
CA THR A 174 13.66 -11.20 1.58
C THR A 174 14.45 -11.92 2.67
N PRO A 175 14.80 -11.25 3.78
CA PRO A 175 15.54 -11.93 4.82
C PRO A 175 14.54 -12.93 5.38
N THR A 176 14.76 -14.21 5.09
CA THR A 176 14.35 -15.27 6.01
C THR A 176 14.77 -14.74 7.36
N THR A 177 13.80 -14.48 8.25
CA THR A 177 14.06 -14.07 9.63
C THR A 177 15.16 -14.97 10.14
N ARG A 178 16.39 -14.46 10.17
CA ARG A 178 17.49 -15.13 10.82
C ARG A 178 17.01 -15.15 12.25
N ARG A 179 16.52 -16.33 12.67
CA ARG A 179 16.10 -16.63 14.05
C ARG A 179 16.96 -15.77 14.96
N ALA A 180 16.32 -14.90 15.73
CA ALA A 180 16.99 -14.26 16.84
C ALA A 180 17.78 -15.38 17.56
N PRO A 181 19.08 -15.19 17.87
CA PRO A 181 19.78 -16.17 18.69
C PRO A 181 18.90 -16.41 19.92
N SER A 182 18.62 -17.68 20.19
CA SER A 182 17.68 -18.17 21.20
C SER A 182 18.08 -17.84 22.64
N SER A 183 18.92 -16.82 22.84
CA SER A 183 19.39 -16.36 24.14
C SER A 183 18.50 -15.28 24.77
N CYS A 184 17.50 -14.75 24.06
CA CYS A 184 16.52 -13.81 24.64
C CYS A 184 15.13 -14.44 24.69
N SER A 185 15.00 -15.50 25.49
CA SER A 185 13.70 -15.96 25.99
C SER A 185 13.47 -15.31 27.36
N PRO A 186 12.37 -14.56 27.60
CA PRO A 186 12.02 -14.13 28.94
C PRO A 186 11.68 -15.38 29.76
N LYS A 187 12.42 -15.59 30.86
CA LYS A 187 12.20 -16.70 31.80
C LYS A 187 10.79 -16.55 32.41
N PRO A 188 9.91 -17.56 32.36
CA PRO A 188 8.57 -17.44 32.90
C PRO A 188 8.66 -17.33 34.43
N ALA A 189 7.98 -16.34 34.99
CA ALA A 189 7.76 -16.23 36.42
C ALA A 189 6.74 -17.29 36.84
N SER A 190 7.14 -18.20 37.72
CA SER A 190 6.22 -19.07 38.46
C SER A 190 6.29 -18.75 39.97
N PRO A 191 5.18 -18.93 40.71
CA PRO A 191 4.92 -18.19 41.94
C PRO A 191 5.29 -18.97 43.21
N THR A 192 5.31 -18.23 44.33
CA THR A 192 5.27 -18.65 45.75
C THR A 192 6.58 -18.91 46.53
N ALA A 193 6.52 -18.45 47.79
CA ALA A 193 7.26 -18.82 49.01
C ALA A 193 8.56 -18.06 49.40
N SER A 194 8.33 -17.07 50.27
CA SER A 194 9.06 -16.61 51.48
C SER A 194 10.51 -17.02 51.81
N SER A 195 11.21 -15.99 52.28
CA SER A 195 12.08 -15.92 53.49
C SER A 195 13.60 -16.09 53.36
N SER A 196 14.27 -15.07 53.92
CA SER A 196 15.55 -15.08 54.63
C SER A 196 16.88 -14.80 53.89
N ALA A 197 17.51 -13.72 54.36
CA ALA A 197 18.95 -13.46 54.56
C ALA A 197 19.89 -13.04 53.39
N CYS A 198 20.42 -11.82 53.54
CA CYS A 198 21.63 -11.20 52.96
C CYS A 198 22.95 -11.78 53.58
N PRO A 199 24.19 -11.35 53.22
CA PRO A 199 24.76 -10.78 51.97
C PRO A 199 26.21 -11.29 51.64
N ALA A 200 26.81 -10.73 50.56
CA ALA A 200 28.24 -10.39 50.37
C ALA A 200 29.10 -11.14 49.33
N ARG A 201 29.99 -10.33 48.71
CA ARG A 201 31.22 -10.62 47.93
C ARG A 201 31.14 -10.68 46.39
N THR A 202 31.53 -9.56 45.77
CA THR A 202 32.30 -9.49 44.51
C THR A 202 33.59 -10.33 44.65
N PRO A 203 34.17 -10.91 43.57
CA PRO A 203 34.93 -10.11 42.60
C PRO A 203 34.98 -10.62 41.13
N SER A 204 35.49 -9.72 40.27
CA SER A 204 36.33 -9.97 39.09
C SER A 204 35.74 -10.71 37.88
N CYS A 205 35.47 -9.91 36.84
CA CYS A 205 35.55 -10.28 35.44
C CYS A 205 37.03 -10.58 35.06
N PRO A 206 37.38 -11.75 34.48
CA PRO A 206 38.68 -11.92 33.85
C PRO A 206 38.63 -11.53 32.38
N ARG A 207 39.45 -10.52 32.03
CA ARG A 207 39.95 -10.26 30.67
C ARG A 207 40.83 -11.43 30.21
N SER A 208 40.96 -11.54 28.89
CA SER A 208 41.88 -12.41 28.11
C SER A 208 41.37 -13.84 27.92
N THR A 209 41.38 -14.48 26.75
CA THR A 209 42.34 -14.38 25.63
C THR A 209 41.73 -14.97 24.34
N ARG A 210 42.04 -14.31 23.21
CA ARG A 210 42.30 -14.82 21.85
C ARG A 210 41.34 -15.80 21.16
N CYS A 211 40.91 -15.31 19.98
CA CYS A 211 40.91 -15.92 18.64
C CYS A 211 40.49 -17.39 18.50
N TRP A 212 39.73 -17.70 17.45
CA TRP A 212 40.18 -18.65 16.43
C TRP A 212 39.30 -18.60 15.16
N ARG A 213 39.98 -18.57 14.01
CA ARG A 213 39.45 -18.79 12.67
C ARG A 213 40.16 -20.02 12.12
N SER A 214 39.37 -20.90 11.49
CA SER A 214 39.70 -22.00 10.56
C SER A 214 40.70 -23.09 10.99
N SER A 215 40.15 -24.31 11.10
CA SER A 215 40.60 -25.44 10.27
C SER A 215 39.59 -25.64 9.14
#